data_AF-Q6D0T9-F1
#
_entry.id   AF-Q6D0T9-F1
#
_cell.length_a   1.000
_cell.length_b   1.000
_cell.length_c   1.000
_cell.angle_alpha   90.00
_cell.angle_beta   90.00
_cell.angle_gamma   90.00
#
_symmetry.space_group_name_H-M   'P 1'
#
loop_
_entity.id
_entity.type
_entity.pdbx_description
1 polymer ?
#
loop_
_entity_poly.entity_id
_entity_poly.type
_entity_poly.pdbx_seq_one_letter_code
_entity_poly.pdbx_strand_id
1 'polypeptide(L)'
;MHKLKFAIPMVLILAGCGDEPENSVKPEPKQAPAPTFSITTDDHVINQLLPAIRHLLPGLDKYSEQFQEKAIEHNRFLTIKFHIPDNATIPAEYIATGHNCFIEINDDRTGMKIPKSACQSTLFDRQDVQINSDYWVYFYPDDLTYTPHDFAKMSNAERIDIAKNYLNKVAKTIESVQQKDSWIGYDFPNYGRQFRHIVYEGKRFLTQDIIQPYSSCQMVGFNAQSWWSEQVSFAQDPDSNDPQKMASAMQRIKKIYDDYKISAAECSKDIKSVPEKPKPTERLPPTPDNKPPRPGCLMVFTPDNTTEWSCPIK
;
A
#
# COMPACT_ATOMS: atom_id res chain seq x y z
N MET A 1 -9.65 41.65 -36.66
CA MET A 1 -9.52 43.10 -36.92
C MET A 1 -9.83 43.81 -35.61
N HIS A 2 -9.11 44.76 -35.03
CA HIS A 2 -7.88 45.51 -35.30
C HIS A 2 -7.20 45.74 -33.93
N LYS A 3 -5.94 45.31 -33.75
CA LYS A 3 -4.75 46.17 -33.51
C LYS A 3 -5.06 47.59 -33.02
N LEU A 4 -4.51 47.93 -31.85
CA LEU A 4 -4.06 49.29 -31.57
C LEU A 4 -2.58 49.24 -31.19
N LYS A 5 -1.75 49.81 -32.07
CA LYS A 5 -0.37 50.21 -31.80
C LYS A 5 -0.38 51.74 -31.77
N PHE A 6 0.22 52.33 -30.75
CA PHE A 6 0.84 53.64 -30.85
C PHE A 6 2.21 53.56 -30.18
N ALA A 7 3.24 53.83 -30.96
CA ALA A 7 4.56 54.22 -30.51
C ALA A 7 4.64 55.75 -30.64
N ILE A 8 5.49 56.47 -29.90
CA ILE A 8 6.83 57.00 -30.26
C ILE A 8 6.98 58.27 -29.34
N PRO A 9 8.14 58.84 -28.93
CA PRO A 9 9.45 58.31 -28.48
C PRO A 9 10.09 59.13 -27.29
N MET A 10 11.34 58.79 -26.90
CA MET A 10 12.49 59.68 -26.52
C MET A 10 12.32 60.75 -25.41
N VAL A 11 13.23 60.98 -24.45
CA VAL A 11 14.72 61.08 -24.49
C VAL A 11 15.32 60.82 -23.09
N LEU A 12 16.53 60.22 -23.09
CA LEU A 12 17.52 60.02 -22.01
C LEU A 12 17.98 61.29 -21.28
N ILE A 13 18.48 61.19 -20.03
CA ILE A 13 19.86 61.56 -19.53
C ILE A 13 20.01 60.86 -18.16
N LEU A 14 20.80 59.78 -17.97
CA LEU A 14 22.26 59.64 -17.76
C LEU A 14 22.84 60.18 -16.44
N ALA A 15 23.72 59.33 -15.87
CA ALA A 15 24.64 59.45 -14.72
C ALA A 15 24.08 59.04 -13.34
N GLY A 16 24.63 58.05 -12.62
CA GLY A 16 25.77 57.20 -12.91
C GLY A 16 26.19 56.31 -11.73
N CYS A 17 27.17 55.46 -12.03
CA CYS A 17 28.15 54.77 -11.17
C CYS A 17 27.70 53.59 -10.29
N GLY A 18 28.28 52.42 -10.59
CA GLY A 18 28.62 51.42 -9.58
C GLY A 18 28.48 49.98 -10.07
N ASP A 19 29.49 49.46 -10.76
CA ASP A 19 29.69 48.01 -10.86
C ASP A 19 30.04 47.48 -9.46
N GLU A 20 29.16 46.69 -8.86
CA GLU A 20 29.51 45.77 -7.76
C GLU A 20 29.12 44.34 -8.17
N PRO A 21 29.97 43.34 -7.86
CA PRO A 21 29.76 41.98 -8.29
C PRO A 21 28.56 41.35 -7.58
N GLU A 22 27.59 40.89 -8.36
CA GLU A 22 26.60 39.90 -7.96
C GLU A 22 27.32 38.62 -7.52
N ASN A 23 27.66 38.51 -6.23
CA ASN A 23 27.85 37.26 -5.51
C ASN A 23 28.00 37.52 -4.00
N SER A 24 26.94 38.07 -3.41
CA SER A 24 26.71 37.97 -1.97
C SER A 24 25.49 37.09 -1.73
N VAL A 25 25.69 35.78 -1.90
CA VAL A 25 24.81 34.78 -1.28
C VAL A 25 24.94 34.97 0.23
N LYS A 26 23.99 35.70 0.83
CA LYS A 26 23.75 35.61 2.26
C LYS A 26 23.51 34.14 2.57
N PRO A 27 24.23 33.53 3.54
CA PRO A 27 23.85 32.22 4.03
C PRO A 27 22.43 32.33 4.56
N GLU A 28 21.50 31.66 3.90
CA GLU A 28 20.17 31.43 4.43
C GLU A 28 20.36 30.82 5.83
N PRO A 29 19.72 31.33 6.88
CA PRO A 29 19.83 30.75 8.20
C PRO A 29 19.52 29.27 8.07
N LYS A 30 20.40 28.38 8.56
CA LYS A 30 20.12 26.95 8.64
C LYS A 30 18.80 26.79 9.39
N GLN A 31 17.73 26.61 8.62
CA GLN A 31 16.39 26.41 9.16
C GLN A 31 16.50 25.19 10.07
N ALA A 32 16.10 25.35 11.33
CA ALA A 32 16.06 24.23 12.26
C ALA A 32 15.31 23.07 11.59
N PRO A 33 15.72 21.81 11.78
CA PRO A 33 15.02 20.67 11.21
C PRO A 33 13.53 20.78 11.56
N ALA A 34 12.67 20.56 10.56
CA ALA A 34 11.23 20.59 10.81
C ALA A 34 10.89 19.65 11.99
N PRO A 35 10.00 20.07 12.90
CA PRO A 35 9.63 19.27 14.05
C PRO A 35 9.12 17.91 13.58
N THR A 36 9.58 16.86 14.26
CA THR A 36 9.30 15.47 13.91
C THR A 36 8.53 14.84 15.05
N PHE A 37 7.37 14.26 14.75
CA PHE A 37 6.63 13.49 15.72
C PHE A 37 7.41 12.24 16.12
N SER A 38 7.65 12.12 17.42
CA SER A 38 8.24 10.94 18.04
C SER A 38 7.37 10.47 19.21
N ILE A 39 7.32 9.15 19.37
CA ILE A 39 6.72 8.49 20.52
C ILE A 39 7.66 7.36 20.96
N THR A 40 7.94 7.27 22.26
CA THR A 40 8.79 6.21 22.80
C THR A 40 7.93 4.96 22.99
N THR A 41 8.26 3.88 22.27
CA THR A 41 7.55 2.60 22.37
C THR A 41 8.43 1.43 21.92
N ASP A 42 8.22 0.26 22.51
CA ASP A 42 8.77 -1.03 22.08
C ASP A 42 7.85 -1.77 21.10
N ASP A 43 6.67 -1.21 20.77
CA ASP A 43 5.75 -1.81 19.81
C ASP A 43 6.35 -1.80 18.40
N HIS A 44 6.71 -2.99 17.92
CA HIS A 44 7.32 -3.17 16.60
C HIS A 44 6.43 -2.69 15.45
N VAL A 45 5.09 -2.76 15.58
CA VAL A 45 4.15 -2.34 14.54
C VAL A 45 4.13 -0.82 14.45
N ILE A 46 4.08 -0.13 15.59
CA ILE A 46 4.18 1.33 15.62
C ILE A 46 5.51 1.78 15.03
N ASN A 47 6.62 1.20 15.48
CA ASN A 47 7.95 1.56 14.98
C ASN A 47 8.08 1.33 13.47
N GLN A 48 7.43 0.29 12.93
CA GLN A 48 7.39 0.01 11.50
C GLN A 48 6.51 0.99 10.72
N LEU A 49 5.31 1.31 11.22
CA LEU A 49 4.31 2.10 10.48
C LEU A 49 4.43 3.61 10.68
N LEU A 50 5.11 4.06 11.74
CA LEU A 50 5.19 5.48 12.08
C LEU A 50 5.68 6.37 10.93
N PRO A 51 6.69 5.98 10.12
CA PRO A 51 7.07 6.75 8.95
C PRO A 51 5.93 6.93 7.93
N ALA A 52 5.18 5.86 7.64
CA ALA A 52 4.04 5.91 6.71
C ALA A 52 2.88 6.75 7.27
N ILE A 53 2.62 6.65 8.57
CA ILE A 53 1.62 7.46 9.27
C ILE A 53 1.98 8.95 9.15
N ARG A 54 3.24 9.32 9.42
CA ARG A 54 3.73 10.71 9.33
C ARG A 54 3.69 11.24 7.91
N HIS A 55 4.04 10.43 6.92
CA HIS A 55 3.97 10.81 5.51
C HIS A 55 2.52 11.13 5.08
N LEU A 56 1.56 10.35 5.55
CA LEU A 56 0.14 10.53 5.24
C LEU A 56 -0.53 11.65 6.06
N LEU A 57 0.01 11.97 7.24
CA LEU A 57 -0.51 12.96 8.20
C LEU A 57 0.51 14.09 8.43
N PRO A 58 0.63 15.06 7.51
CA PRO A 58 1.63 16.14 7.63
C PRO A 58 1.46 16.97 8.91
N GLY A 59 0.21 17.09 9.41
CA GLY A 59 -0.08 17.77 10.66
C GLY A 59 0.50 17.08 11.90
N LEU A 60 0.78 15.78 11.82
CA LEU A 60 1.38 15.02 12.91
C LEU A 60 2.77 15.57 13.26
N ASP A 61 3.59 15.84 12.24
CA ASP A 61 4.92 16.45 12.40
C ASP A 61 4.83 17.95 12.71
N LYS A 62 4.02 18.68 11.93
CA LYS A 62 3.86 20.13 12.03
C LYS A 62 3.47 20.61 13.44
N TYR A 63 2.56 19.89 14.11
CA TYR A 63 2.06 20.25 15.43
C TYR A 63 2.64 19.36 16.56
N SER A 64 3.64 18.53 16.25
CA SER A 64 4.15 17.47 17.14
C SER A 64 4.61 17.94 18.52
N GLU A 65 5.19 19.14 18.61
CA GLU A 65 5.69 19.73 19.87
C GLU A 65 4.57 20.17 20.80
N GLN A 66 3.35 20.37 20.28
CA GLN A 66 2.19 20.83 21.05
C GLN A 66 1.39 19.67 21.65
N PHE A 67 1.60 18.45 21.17
CA PHE A 67 0.89 17.26 21.63
C PHE A 67 1.43 16.80 22.98
N GLN A 68 0.53 16.57 23.92
CA GLN A 68 0.80 16.08 25.27
C GLN A 68 0.31 14.63 25.44
N GLU A 69 0.67 14.00 26.56
CA GLU A 69 0.14 12.68 26.96
C GLU A 69 0.20 11.60 25.85
N LYS A 70 1.29 11.60 25.07
CA LYS A 70 1.53 10.65 23.98
C LYS A 70 1.63 9.23 24.55
N ALA A 71 0.77 8.33 24.08
CA ALA A 71 0.71 6.94 24.55
C ALA A 71 0.34 5.97 23.42
N ILE A 72 0.73 4.71 23.59
CA ILE A 72 0.26 3.59 22.77
C ILE A 72 -0.76 2.82 23.60
N GLU A 73 -1.93 2.56 23.01
CA GLU A 73 -3.00 1.78 23.62
C GLU A 73 -3.33 0.55 22.75
N HIS A 74 -3.47 -0.61 23.41
CA HIS A 74 -3.91 -1.87 22.80
C HIS A 74 -5.32 -2.20 23.26
N ASN A 75 -6.29 -1.43 22.77
CA ASN A 75 -7.70 -1.65 23.04
C ASN A 75 -8.32 -2.53 21.93
N ARG A 76 -9.43 -2.09 21.33
CA ARG A 76 -10.01 -2.74 20.15
C ARG A 76 -9.05 -2.73 18.95
N PHE A 77 -8.26 -1.68 18.82
CA PHE A 77 -7.23 -1.50 17.79
C PHE A 77 -5.93 -1.03 18.42
N LEU A 78 -4.80 -1.28 17.75
CA LEU A 78 -3.54 -0.64 18.07
C LEU A 78 -3.67 0.87 17.81
N THR A 79 -3.46 1.69 18.84
CA THR A 79 -3.83 3.11 18.81
C THR A 79 -2.69 4.00 19.29
N ILE A 80 -2.37 5.05 18.52
CA ILE A 80 -1.56 6.17 18.98
C ILE A 80 -2.51 7.22 19.56
N LYS A 81 -2.35 7.54 20.84
CA LYS A 81 -3.12 8.56 21.55
C LYS A 81 -2.25 9.74 21.92
N PHE A 82 -2.82 10.94 21.84
CA PHE A 82 -2.22 12.16 22.38
C PHE A 82 -3.30 13.20 22.68
N HIS A 83 -2.97 14.17 23.52
CA HIS A 83 -3.82 15.29 23.91
C HIS A 83 -3.37 16.58 23.21
N ILE A 84 -4.33 17.37 22.73
CA ILE A 84 -4.10 18.74 22.26
C ILE A 84 -4.55 19.69 23.37
N PRO A 85 -3.65 20.43 24.03
CA PRO A 85 -4.00 21.30 25.14
C PRO A 85 -4.80 22.53 24.67
N ASP A 86 -5.50 23.18 25.61
CA ASP A 86 -6.33 24.36 25.32
C ASP A 86 -5.53 25.56 24.79
N ASN A 87 -4.24 25.64 25.13
CA ASN A 87 -3.34 26.71 24.71
C ASN A 87 -2.55 26.38 23.43
N ALA A 88 -2.90 25.32 22.70
CA ALA A 88 -2.27 24.99 21.43
C ALA A 88 -2.49 26.11 20.40
N THR A 89 -1.47 26.38 19.60
CA THR A 89 -1.46 27.35 18.50
C THR A 89 -1.88 26.72 17.16
N ILE A 90 -2.66 25.63 17.23
CA ILE A 90 -3.26 24.96 16.07
C ILE A 90 -4.36 25.88 15.52
N PRO A 91 -4.55 25.96 14.18
CA PRO A 91 -5.57 26.82 13.58
C PRO A 91 -6.94 26.64 14.23
N ALA A 92 -7.56 27.76 14.64
CA ALA A 92 -8.80 27.75 15.42
C ALA A 92 -9.96 27.09 14.65
N GLU A 93 -9.94 27.19 13.32
CA GLU A 93 -10.88 26.55 12.42
C GLU A 93 -10.86 25.01 12.46
N TYR A 94 -9.81 24.40 13.03
CA TYR A 94 -9.76 22.94 13.24
C TYR A 94 -10.49 22.52 14.51
N ILE A 95 -10.78 23.46 15.42
CA ILE A 95 -11.54 23.24 16.66
C ILE A 95 -10.92 22.07 17.48
N ALA A 96 -9.60 22.02 17.55
CA ALA A 96 -8.86 20.86 18.07
C ALA A 96 -8.36 21.00 19.50
N THR A 97 -8.35 22.22 20.05
CA THR A 97 -7.94 22.51 21.43
C THR A 97 -8.81 21.75 22.44
N GLY A 98 -8.18 21.15 23.44
CA GLY A 98 -8.83 20.37 24.50
C GLY A 98 -9.21 18.94 24.11
N HIS A 99 -8.95 18.51 22.87
CA HIS A 99 -9.34 17.17 22.41
C HIS A 99 -8.25 16.12 22.66
N ASN A 100 -8.68 14.93 23.12
CA ASN A 100 -7.90 13.70 22.99
C ASN A 100 -8.06 13.13 21.58
N CYS A 101 -6.95 12.93 20.90
CA CYS A 101 -6.86 12.40 19.55
C CYS A 101 -6.36 10.96 19.52
N PHE A 102 -6.86 10.21 18.55
CA PHE A 102 -6.59 8.79 18.38
C PHE A 102 -6.31 8.52 16.90
N ILE A 103 -5.20 7.83 16.62
CA ILE A 103 -4.89 7.24 15.32
C ILE A 103 -4.99 5.73 15.53
N GLU A 104 -6.06 5.13 15.05
CA GLU A 104 -6.33 3.70 15.19
C GLU A 104 -5.86 2.97 13.93
N ILE A 105 -5.05 1.92 14.09
CA ILE A 105 -4.49 1.12 12.99
C ILE A 105 -5.32 -0.15 12.85
N ASN A 106 -5.69 -0.52 11.63
CA ASN A 106 -6.47 -1.74 11.41
C ASN A 106 -5.62 -3.01 11.58
N ASP A 107 -6.28 -4.14 11.77
CA ASP A 107 -5.63 -5.42 12.07
C ASP A 107 -4.66 -5.88 10.97
N ASP A 108 -4.96 -5.54 9.71
CA ASP A 108 -4.13 -5.90 8.56
C ASP A 108 -2.99 -4.90 8.27
N ARG A 109 -2.89 -3.83 9.08
CA ARG A 109 -1.81 -2.83 9.05
C ARG A 109 -1.71 -2.07 7.74
N THR A 110 -2.77 -2.05 6.93
CA THR A 110 -2.79 -1.34 5.64
C THR A 110 -3.48 0.01 5.69
N GLY A 111 -4.12 0.34 6.81
CA GLY A 111 -4.77 1.63 6.98
C GLY A 111 -4.93 2.05 8.42
N MET A 112 -5.37 3.29 8.58
CA MET A 112 -5.68 3.88 9.86
C MET A 112 -6.97 4.68 9.79
N LYS A 113 -7.58 4.95 10.93
CA LYS A 113 -8.69 5.88 11.06
C LYS A 113 -8.44 6.85 12.19
N ILE A 114 -9.00 8.05 12.04
CA ILE A 114 -8.96 9.12 13.03
C ILE A 114 -10.41 9.45 13.35
N PRO A 115 -10.97 8.99 14.48
CA PRO A 115 -12.42 9.05 14.70
C PRO A 115 -13.00 10.47 14.86
N LYS A 116 -12.21 11.42 15.39
CA LYS A 116 -12.67 12.78 15.67
C LYS A 116 -12.30 13.73 14.54
N SER A 117 -13.28 14.46 14.01
CA SER A 117 -13.09 15.44 12.92
C SER A 117 -12.06 16.53 13.25
N ALA A 118 -12.06 17.06 14.46
CA ALA A 118 -11.06 18.06 14.89
C ALA A 118 -9.61 17.52 14.82
N CYS A 119 -9.43 16.25 15.17
CA CYS A 119 -8.15 15.56 15.04
C CYS A 119 -7.81 15.25 13.59
N GLN A 120 -8.81 14.92 12.76
CA GLN A 120 -8.59 14.76 11.31
C GLN A 120 -8.09 16.07 10.69
N SER A 121 -8.77 17.19 10.93
CA SER A 121 -8.38 18.49 10.39
C SER A 121 -6.96 18.87 10.81
N THR A 122 -6.62 18.63 12.08
CA THR A 122 -5.28 18.85 12.61
C THR A 122 -4.24 17.96 11.92
N LEU A 123 -4.47 16.65 11.85
CA LEU A 123 -3.49 15.68 11.38
C LEU A 123 -3.30 15.69 9.87
N PHE A 124 -4.35 15.98 9.10
CA PHE A 124 -4.27 16.18 7.65
C PHE A 124 -3.91 17.62 7.26
N ASP A 125 -3.77 18.52 8.24
CA ASP A 125 -3.46 19.95 8.10
C ASP A 125 -4.39 20.67 7.11
N ARG A 126 -5.71 20.46 7.24
CA ARG A 126 -6.73 21.09 6.38
C ARG A 126 -8.12 21.11 7.03
N GLN A 127 -8.94 22.10 6.69
CA GLN A 127 -10.26 22.32 7.29
C GLN A 127 -11.37 21.41 6.72
N ASP A 128 -11.23 20.97 5.47
CA ASP A 128 -12.26 20.30 4.67
C ASP A 128 -12.25 18.76 4.76
N VAL A 129 -11.70 18.20 5.85
CA VAL A 129 -11.71 16.75 6.06
C VAL A 129 -13.09 16.29 6.52
N GLN A 130 -13.99 16.03 5.56
CA GLN A 130 -15.32 15.47 5.82
C GLN A 130 -15.32 13.94 5.78
N ILE A 131 -14.37 13.34 6.50
CA ILE A 131 -14.25 11.90 6.58
C ILE A 131 -15.03 11.42 7.81
N ASN A 132 -15.98 10.50 7.64
CA ASN A 132 -16.73 9.97 8.78
C ASN A 132 -15.81 9.22 9.76
N SER A 133 -16.23 9.05 11.02
CA SER A 133 -15.39 8.45 12.07
C SER A 133 -14.99 6.99 11.82
N ASP A 134 -15.73 6.28 10.96
CA ASP A 134 -15.53 4.87 10.63
C ASP A 134 -14.73 4.68 9.34
N TYR A 135 -14.29 5.76 8.72
CA TYR A 135 -13.60 5.73 7.44
C TYR A 135 -12.12 5.37 7.61
N TRP A 136 -11.72 4.30 6.94
CA TRP A 136 -10.33 3.88 6.86
C TRP A 136 -9.59 4.66 5.78
N VAL A 137 -8.45 5.22 6.15
CA VAL A 137 -7.48 5.80 5.23
C VAL A 137 -6.33 4.82 5.06
N TYR A 138 -6.17 4.29 3.86
CA TYR A 138 -5.10 3.34 3.54
C TYR A 138 -3.76 4.05 3.35
N PHE A 139 -2.67 3.41 3.76
CA PHE A 139 -1.30 3.92 3.60
C PHE A 139 -0.87 3.93 2.12
N TYR A 140 0.24 4.59 1.82
CA TYR A 140 0.86 4.41 0.51
C TYR A 140 1.53 3.03 0.47
N PRO A 141 1.29 2.23 -0.59
CA PRO A 141 1.90 0.90 -0.69
C PRO A 141 3.43 0.91 -0.64
N ASP A 142 4.05 1.97 -1.18
CA ASP A 142 5.51 2.09 -1.25
C ASP A 142 6.13 2.41 0.11
N ASP A 143 5.33 2.90 1.07
CA ASP A 143 5.77 3.11 2.45
C ASP A 143 5.70 1.80 3.27
N LEU A 144 5.09 0.74 2.71
CA LEU A 144 4.98 -0.55 3.38
C LEU A 144 5.95 -1.57 2.78
N THR A 145 6.72 -2.21 3.64
CA THR A 145 7.61 -3.31 3.26
C THR A 145 6.88 -4.64 3.34
N TYR A 146 6.74 -5.32 2.19
CA TYR A 146 6.16 -6.66 2.13
C TYR A 146 7.21 -7.69 1.71
N THR A 147 7.34 -8.76 2.49
CA THR A 147 8.17 -9.91 2.13
C THR A 147 7.33 -10.97 1.41
N PRO A 148 7.88 -11.62 0.35
CA PRO A 148 7.27 -12.79 -0.25
C PRO A 148 6.99 -13.88 0.79
N HIS A 149 5.96 -14.69 0.54
CA HIS A 149 5.68 -15.84 1.38
C HIS A 149 6.70 -16.94 1.11
N ASP A 150 7.36 -17.41 2.16
CA ASP A 150 8.16 -18.63 2.09
C ASP A 150 7.23 -19.85 2.21
N PHE A 151 6.50 -20.13 1.13
CA PHE A 151 5.59 -21.26 1.10
C PHE A 151 6.32 -22.58 1.39
N ALA A 152 7.60 -22.69 1.06
CA ALA A 152 8.41 -23.88 1.33
C ALA A 152 8.62 -24.17 2.83
N LYS A 153 8.32 -23.21 3.71
CA LYS A 153 8.30 -23.38 5.17
C LYS A 153 6.89 -23.48 5.77
N MET A 154 5.84 -23.22 4.99
CA MET A 154 4.45 -23.24 5.45
C MET A 154 3.79 -24.60 5.25
N SER A 155 2.95 -24.99 6.21
CA SER A 155 2.03 -26.13 6.08
C SER A 155 0.93 -25.86 5.06
N ASN A 156 0.32 -26.92 4.52
CA ASN A 156 -0.78 -26.78 3.55
C ASN A 156 -1.97 -25.98 4.11
N ALA A 157 -2.29 -26.15 5.41
CA ALA A 157 -3.37 -25.42 6.05
C ALA A 157 -3.09 -23.91 6.06
N GLU A 158 -1.87 -23.50 6.42
CA GLU A 158 -1.46 -22.09 6.42
C GLU A 158 -1.48 -21.49 5.02
N ARG A 159 -0.98 -22.21 4.01
CA ARG A 159 -1.01 -21.74 2.61
C ARG A 159 -2.45 -21.48 2.14
N ILE A 160 -3.35 -22.44 2.40
CA ILE A 160 -4.76 -22.34 2.03
C ILE A 160 -5.45 -21.18 2.76
N ASP A 161 -5.16 -20.99 4.05
CA ASP A 161 -5.76 -19.91 4.83
C ASP A 161 -5.31 -18.53 4.33
N ILE A 162 -3.99 -18.36 4.07
CA ILE A 162 -3.43 -17.13 3.49
C ILE A 162 -4.13 -16.79 2.16
N ALA A 163 -4.26 -17.75 1.25
CA ALA A 163 -4.91 -17.52 -0.03
C ALA A 163 -6.40 -17.18 0.12
N LYS A 164 -7.13 -17.90 1.00
CA LYS A 164 -8.55 -17.61 1.26
C LYS A 164 -8.75 -16.22 1.84
N ASN A 165 -7.92 -15.82 2.81
CA ASN A 165 -7.98 -14.51 3.42
C ASN A 165 -7.69 -13.41 2.39
N TYR A 166 -6.70 -13.62 1.53
CA TYR A 166 -6.40 -12.72 0.42
C TYR A 166 -7.59 -12.59 -0.55
N LEU A 167 -8.14 -13.71 -1.05
CA LEU A 167 -9.28 -13.68 -1.96
C LEU A 167 -10.52 -13.01 -1.35
N ASN A 168 -10.79 -13.28 -0.07
CA ASN A 168 -11.87 -12.64 0.68
C ASN A 168 -11.66 -11.12 0.79
N LYS A 169 -10.43 -10.68 1.05
CA LYS A 169 -10.07 -9.25 1.08
C LYS A 169 -10.31 -8.57 -0.27
N VAL A 170 -9.92 -9.20 -1.37
CA VAL A 170 -10.17 -8.68 -2.72
C VAL A 170 -11.68 -8.57 -2.99
N ALA A 171 -12.42 -9.64 -2.73
CA ALA A 171 -13.86 -9.68 -2.95
C ALA A 171 -14.60 -8.59 -2.15
N LYS A 172 -14.29 -8.46 -0.85
CA LYS A 172 -14.87 -7.42 0.02
C LYS A 172 -14.54 -6.01 -0.45
N THR A 173 -13.32 -5.80 -0.95
CA THR A 173 -12.92 -4.48 -1.46
C THR A 173 -13.73 -4.09 -2.70
N ILE A 174 -13.89 -5.03 -3.64
CA ILE A 174 -14.73 -4.84 -4.83
C ILE A 174 -16.19 -4.61 -4.44
N GLU A 175 -16.74 -5.43 -3.53
CA GLU A 175 -18.11 -5.30 -3.03
C GLU A 175 -18.33 -3.91 -2.40
N SER A 176 -17.38 -3.43 -1.59
CA SER A 176 -17.48 -2.10 -0.97
C SER A 176 -17.54 -0.96 -1.97
N VAL A 177 -16.86 -1.09 -3.13
CA VAL A 177 -16.94 -0.12 -4.22
C VAL A 177 -18.29 -0.21 -4.94
N GLN A 178 -18.76 -1.43 -5.20
CA GLN A 178 -20.04 -1.66 -5.90
C GLN A 178 -21.26 -1.19 -5.10
N GLN A 179 -21.20 -1.30 -3.77
CA GLN A 179 -22.29 -0.91 -2.87
C GLN A 179 -22.27 0.59 -2.53
N LYS A 180 -21.23 1.32 -2.92
CA LYS A 180 -21.07 2.73 -2.59
C LYS A 180 -21.94 3.61 -3.48
N ASP A 181 -22.88 4.29 -2.86
CA ASP A 181 -23.87 5.17 -3.51
C ASP A 181 -23.44 6.64 -3.56
N SER A 182 -22.48 7.03 -2.71
CA SER A 182 -22.05 8.40 -2.52
C SER A 182 -20.52 8.48 -2.52
N TRP A 183 -19.99 9.31 -3.43
CA TRP A 183 -18.55 9.47 -3.66
C TRP A 183 -18.10 10.86 -3.26
N ILE A 184 -17.06 10.94 -2.42
CA ILE A 184 -16.34 12.16 -2.10
C ILE A 184 -14.95 12.14 -2.74
N GLY A 185 -14.33 13.32 -2.93
CA GLY A 185 -13.03 13.42 -3.60
C GLY A 185 -11.92 12.57 -2.96
N TYR A 186 -12.01 12.29 -1.65
CA TYR A 186 -11.05 11.45 -0.95
C TYR A 186 -11.17 9.95 -1.26
N ASP A 187 -12.34 9.49 -1.73
CA ASP A 187 -12.59 8.08 -2.00
C ASP A 187 -11.72 7.54 -3.13
N PHE A 188 -11.60 8.29 -4.22
CA PHE A 188 -10.83 7.87 -5.40
C PHE A 188 -9.36 7.55 -5.08
N PRO A 189 -8.57 8.47 -4.48
CA PRO A 189 -7.20 8.17 -4.13
C PRO A 189 -7.11 7.11 -3.02
N ASN A 190 -8.08 7.03 -2.11
CA ASN A 190 -8.08 6.07 -1.01
C ASN A 190 -8.33 4.63 -1.48
N TYR A 191 -9.37 4.39 -2.28
CA TYR A 191 -9.57 3.10 -2.96
C TYR A 191 -8.41 2.78 -3.90
N GLY A 192 -7.85 3.78 -4.58
CA GLY A 192 -6.62 3.61 -5.37
C GLY A 192 -5.44 3.06 -4.55
N ARG A 193 -5.24 3.52 -3.31
CA ARG A 193 -4.26 2.93 -2.38
C ARG A 193 -4.63 1.50 -2.00
N GLN A 194 -5.89 1.25 -1.62
CA GLN A 194 -6.37 -0.08 -1.25
C GLN A 194 -6.20 -1.13 -2.38
N PHE A 195 -6.56 -0.81 -3.63
CA PHE A 195 -6.36 -1.71 -4.76
C PHE A 195 -4.89 -1.94 -5.08
N ARG A 196 -4.02 -0.94 -4.87
CA ARG A 196 -2.57 -1.18 -4.96
C ARG A 196 -2.08 -2.10 -3.85
N HIS A 197 -2.56 -1.99 -2.60
CA HIS A 197 -2.24 -2.97 -1.56
C HIS A 197 -2.63 -4.40 -1.99
N ILE A 198 -3.80 -4.58 -2.59
CA ILE A 198 -4.24 -5.86 -3.15
C ILE A 198 -3.23 -6.42 -4.18
N VAL A 199 -2.67 -5.56 -5.05
CA VAL A 199 -1.62 -5.94 -6.00
C VAL A 199 -0.33 -6.33 -5.27
N TYR A 200 0.11 -5.52 -4.31
CA TYR A 200 1.33 -5.79 -3.54
C TYR A 200 1.23 -7.07 -2.73
N GLU A 201 0.10 -7.34 -2.09
CA GLU A 201 -0.17 -8.61 -1.41
C GLU A 201 -0.20 -9.78 -2.39
N GLY A 202 -0.81 -9.60 -3.56
CA GLY A 202 -0.79 -10.60 -4.64
C GLY A 202 0.63 -10.97 -5.08
N LYS A 203 1.57 -10.01 -5.12
CA LYS A 203 2.98 -10.29 -5.42
C LYS A 203 3.67 -11.16 -4.38
N ARG A 204 3.17 -11.23 -3.14
CA ARG A 204 3.74 -12.10 -2.09
C ARG A 204 3.54 -13.58 -2.37
N PHE A 205 2.65 -13.92 -3.30
CA PHE A 205 2.43 -15.28 -3.77
C PHE A 205 3.51 -15.77 -4.75
N LEU A 206 4.38 -14.88 -5.23
CA LEU A 206 5.52 -15.26 -6.08
C LEU A 206 6.57 -16.00 -5.25
N THR A 207 6.96 -17.20 -5.69
CA THR A 207 8.16 -17.89 -5.18
C THR A 207 9.37 -17.51 -6.04
N GLN A 208 10.60 -17.73 -5.54
CA GLN A 208 11.80 -17.62 -6.40
C GLN A 208 12.01 -18.87 -7.27
N ASP A 209 11.22 -19.92 -7.08
CA ASP A 209 11.35 -21.20 -7.77
C ASP A 209 10.48 -21.24 -9.05
N ILE A 210 11.01 -21.88 -10.09
CA ILE A 210 10.55 -21.85 -11.49
C ILE A 210 9.14 -22.47 -11.69
N ILE A 211 8.60 -23.17 -10.69
CA ILE A 211 7.24 -23.68 -10.70
C ILE A 211 6.41 -22.71 -9.86
N GLN A 212 5.58 -21.89 -10.52
CA GLN A 212 4.73 -20.87 -9.89
C GLN A 212 3.30 -21.37 -9.75
N PRO A 213 2.96 -22.20 -8.75
CA PRO A 213 1.59 -22.66 -8.56
C PRO A 213 0.65 -21.55 -8.04
N TYR A 214 1.09 -20.29 -7.95
CA TYR A 214 0.29 -19.20 -7.38
C TYR A 214 0.22 -17.97 -8.28
N SER A 215 0.61 -18.08 -9.56
CA SER A 215 0.53 -16.96 -10.51
C SER A 215 -0.89 -16.41 -10.63
N SER A 216 -1.90 -17.28 -10.58
CA SER A 216 -3.29 -16.82 -10.64
C SER A 216 -3.68 -15.98 -9.42
N CYS A 217 -3.09 -16.21 -8.25
CA CYS A 217 -3.31 -15.35 -7.07
C CYS A 217 -2.73 -13.95 -7.26
N GLN A 218 -1.56 -13.83 -7.88
CA GLN A 218 -1.02 -12.53 -8.28
C GLN A 218 -1.94 -11.83 -9.30
N MET A 219 -2.46 -12.58 -10.28
CA MET A 219 -3.35 -12.04 -11.32
C MET A 219 -4.68 -11.54 -10.76
N VAL A 220 -5.20 -12.13 -9.68
CA VAL A 220 -6.39 -11.61 -8.98
C VAL A 220 -6.19 -10.15 -8.59
N GLY A 221 -5.08 -9.84 -7.94
CA GLY A 221 -4.82 -8.48 -7.47
C GLY A 221 -4.63 -7.50 -8.62
N PHE A 222 -3.89 -7.93 -9.65
CA PHE A 222 -3.68 -7.14 -10.86
C PHE A 222 -5.00 -6.83 -11.57
N ASN A 223 -5.87 -7.82 -11.76
CA ASN A 223 -7.15 -7.64 -12.43
C ASN A 223 -8.12 -6.80 -11.58
N ALA A 224 -8.08 -6.91 -10.26
CA ALA A 224 -8.88 -6.08 -9.35
C ALA A 224 -8.46 -4.60 -9.42
N GLN A 225 -7.16 -4.31 -9.40
CA GLN A 225 -6.67 -2.94 -9.59
C GLN A 225 -6.93 -2.41 -10.99
N SER A 226 -6.77 -3.24 -12.03
CA SER A 226 -7.10 -2.85 -13.41
C SER A 226 -8.58 -2.50 -13.54
N TRP A 227 -9.46 -3.30 -12.92
CA TRP A 227 -10.90 -3.03 -12.89
C TRP A 227 -11.19 -1.67 -12.26
N TRP A 228 -10.58 -1.39 -11.09
CA TRP A 228 -10.71 -0.09 -10.43
C TRP A 228 -10.22 1.06 -11.32
N SER A 229 -9.06 0.90 -11.97
CA SER A 229 -8.53 1.92 -12.86
C SER A 229 -9.44 2.25 -14.05
N GLU A 230 -10.13 1.26 -14.63
CA GLU A 230 -11.12 1.52 -15.67
C GLU A 230 -12.36 2.24 -15.12
N GLN A 231 -12.82 1.92 -13.90
CA GLN A 231 -13.92 2.65 -13.26
C GLN A 231 -13.60 4.13 -13.09
N VAL A 232 -12.39 4.43 -12.60
CA VAL A 232 -11.92 5.81 -12.43
C VAL A 232 -11.78 6.51 -13.78
N SER A 233 -11.18 5.84 -14.78
CA SER A 233 -11.01 6.40 -16.12
C SER A 233 -12.34 6.72 -16.77
N PHE A 234 -13.35 5.86 -16.59
CA PHE A 234 -14.71 6.09 -17.06
C PHE A 234 -15.37 7.27 -16.34
N ALA A 235 -15.20 7.39 -15.02
CA ALA A 235 -15.75 8.52 -14.25
C ALA A 235 -15.09 9.88 -14.57
N GLN A 236 -13.86 9.87 -15.07
CA GLN A 236 -13.07 11.06 -15.40
C GLN A 236 -13.18 11.51 -16.87
N ASP A 237 -14.03 10.88 -17.69
CA ASP A 237 -14.30 11.29 -19.08
C ASP A 237 -15.56 12.19 -19.14
N PRO A 238 -15.44 13.52 -18.97
CA PRO A 238 -16.59 14.43 -18.93
C PRO A 238 -17.30 14.59 -20.28
N ASP A 239 -16.67 14.17 -21.38
CA ASP A 239 -17.20 14.26 -22.75
C ASP A 239 -17.93 12.97 -23.18
N SER A 240 -18.12 12.01 -22.27
CA SER A 240 -18.59 10.66 -22.58
C SER A 240 -20.08 10.52 -22.88
N ASN A 241 -20.82 11.60 -23.15
CA ASN A 241 -22.24 11.50 -23.54
C ASN A 241 -22.45 10.80 -24.90
N ASP A 242 -21.36 10.40 -25.58
CA ASP A 242 -21.37 9.52 -26.74
C ASP A 242 -21.75 8.07 -26.33
N PRO A 243 -22.93 7.56 -26.76
CA PRO A 243 -23.41 6.23 -26.40
C PRO A 243 -22.46 5.10 -26.81
N GLN A 244 -21.70 5.27 -27.90
CA GLN A 244 -20.77 4.26 -28.39
C GLN A 244 -19.52 4.18 -27.51
N LYS A 245 -19.01 5.34 -27.06
CA LYS A 245 -17.91 5.40 -26.08
C LYS A 245 -18.33 4.81 -24.75
N MET A 246 -19.54 5.13 -24.27
CA MET A 246 -20.10 4.54 -23.04
C MET A 246 -20.19 3.02 -23.16
N ALA A 247 -20.78 2.51 -24.24
CA ALA A 247 -20.90 1.07 -24.47
C ALA A 247 -19.53 0.36 -24.49
N SER A 248 -18.54 0.96 -25.16
CA SER A 248 -17.17 0.44 -25.20
C SER A 248 -16.51 0.43 -23.82
N ALA A 249 -16.66 1.48 -23.03
CA ALA A 249 -16.12 1.55 -21.68
C ALA A 249 -16.76 0.50 -20.75
N MET A 250 -18.09 0.37 -20.79
CA MET A 250 -18.82 -0.64 -20.02
C MET A 250 -18.39 -2.07 -20.41
N GLN A 251 -18.14 -2.33 -21.70
CA GLN A 251 -17.60 -3.61 -22.16
C GLN A 251 -16.20 -3.89 -21.60
N ARG A 252 -15.30 -2.90 -21.56
CA ARG A 252 -13.95 -3.06 -20.97
C ARG A 252 -14.02 -3.34 -19.47
N ILE A 253 -14.81 -2.55 -18.74
CA ILE A 253 -15.03 -2.74 -17.29
C ILE A 253 -15.57 -4.15 -17.03
N LYS A 254 -16.58 -4.58 -17.78
CA LYS A 254 -17.15 -5.93 -17.65
C LYS A 254 -16.11 -7.01 -17.94
N LYS A 255 -15.34 -6.87 -19.02
CA LYS A 255 -14.30 -7.83 -19.39
C LYS A 255 -13.28 -7.99 -18.27
N ILE A 256 -12.75 -6.90 -17.73
CA ILE A 256 -11.71 -6.97 -16.68
C ILE A 256 -12.30 -7.51 -15.37
N TYR A 257 -13.57 -7.23 -15.07
CA TYR A 257 -14.27 -7.88 -13.96
C TYR A 257 -14.41 -9.40 -14.15
N ASP A 258 -14.72 -9.85 -15.37
CA ASP A 258 -14.77 -11.27 -15.70
C ASP A 258 -13.38 -11.92 -15.59
N ASP A 259 -12.32 -11.24 -16.07
CA ASP A 259 -10.92 -11.67 -15.93
C ASP A 259 -10.51 -11.81 -14.44
N TYR A 260 -10.92 -10.88 -13.58
CA TYR A 260 -10.75 -10.99 -12.11
C TYR A 260 -11.39 -12.27 -11.56
N LYS A 261 -12.66 -12.54 -11.88
CA LYS A 261 -13.37 -13.73 -11.37
C LYS A 261 -12.71 -15.03 -11.83
N ILE A 262 -12.22 -15.07 -13.07
CA ILE A 262 -11.50 -16.23 -13.59
C ILE A 262 -10.22 -16.46 -12.77
N SER A 263 -9.38 -15.43 -12.59
CA SER A 263 -8.16 -15.55 -11.79
C SER A 263 -8.45 -15.93 -10.34
N ALA A 264 -9.55 -15.46 -9.74
CA ALA A 264 -9.92 -15.81 -8.37
C ALA A 264 -10.30 -17.28 -8.23
N ALA A 265 -11.03 -17.81 -9.22
CA ALA A 265 -11.37 -19.23 -9.29
C ALA A 265 -10.13 -20.10 -9.52
N GLU A 266 -9.19 -19.66 -10.35
CA GLU A 266 -7.93 -20.34 -10.60
C GLU A 266 -7.02 -20.34 -9.37
N CYS A 267 -6.79 -19.19 -8.74
CA CYS A 267 -6.02 -19.10 -7.48
C CYS A 267 -6.57 -20.06 -6.42
N SER A 268 -7.90 -20.15 -6.30
CA SER A 268 -8.56 -21.09 -5.37
C SER A 268 -8.31 -22.57 -5.71
N LYS A 269 -8.07 -22.90 -6.99
CA LYS A 269 -7.74 -24.25 -7.44
C LYS A 269 -6.26 -24.52 -7.24
N ASP A 270 -5.40 -23.60 -7.64
CA ASP A 270 -3.96 -23.80 -7.62
C ASP A 270 -3.42 -23.94 -6.19
N ILE A 271 -4.00 -23.21 -5.22
CA ILE A 271 -3.63 -23.37 -3.81
C ILE A 271 -3.91 -24.75 -3.23
N LYS A 272 -4.85 -25.51 -3.83
CA LYS A 272 -5.19 -26.86 -3.41
C LYS A 272 -4.37 -27.93 -4.14
N SER A 273 -3.80 -27.61 -5.29
CA SER A 273 -3.12 -28.58 -6.16
C SER A 273 -1.61 -28.64 -5.96
N VAL A 274 -1.03 -27.73 -5.16
CA VAL A 274 0.42 -27.70 -4.93
C VAL A 274 0.88 -28.96 -4.21
N PRO A 275 1.75 -29.78 -4.84
CA PRO A 275 2.22 -31.01 -4.23
C PRO A 275 2.98 -30.72 -2.94
N GLU A 276 2.95 -31.69 -2.01
CA GLU A 276 3.76 -31.63 -0.80
C GLU A 276 5.22 -31.36 -1.18
N LYS A 277 5.92 -30.54 -0.38
CA LYS A 277 7.36 -30.37 -0.54
C LYS A 277 7.98 -31.77 -0.53
N PRO A 278 8.82 -32.13 -1.52
CA PRO A 278 9.49 -33.41 -1.49
C PRO A 278 10.14 -33.58 -0.13
N LYS A 279 9.86 -34.71 0.54
CA LYS A 279 10.50 -35.01 1.82
C LYS A 279 12.02 -34.85 1.63
N PRO A 280 12.74 -34.21 2.56
CA PRO A 280 14.18 -34.07 2.46
C PRO A 280 14.79 -35.43 2.10
N THR A 281 15.57 -35.46 1.02
CA THR A 281 16.28 -36.68 0.63
C THR A 281 17.77 -36.51 0.88
N GLU A 282 18.42 -37.60 1.29
CA GLU A 282 19.88 -37.70 1.31
C GLU A 282 20.35 -38.52 0.11
N ARG A 283 21.56 -38.20 -0.37
CA ARG A 283 22.28 -38.97 -1.38
C ARG A 283 23.08 -40.05 -0.67
N LEU A 284 22.83 -41.31 -1.02
CA LEU A 284 23.58 -42.45 -0.52
C LEU A 284 24.35 -43.12 -1.66
N PRO A 285 25.55 -43.66 -1.38
CA PRO A 285 26.34 -44.39 -2.35
C PRO A 285 25.62 -45.66 -2.83
N PRO A 286 26.03 -46.23 -3.97
CA PRO A 286 25.46 -47.47 -4.47
C PRO A 286 25.70 -48.63 -3.51
N THR A 287 24.76 -49.58 -3.48
CA THR A 287 24.83 -50.79 -2.65
C THR A 287 25.50 -51.93 -3.44
N PRO A 288 26.23 -52.85 -2.80
CA PRO A 288 26.92 -53.94 -3.49
C PRO A 288 25.98 -54.87 -4.29
N ASP A 289 24.72 -54.97 -3.90
CA ASP A 289 23.70 -55.78 -4.56
C ASP A 289 22.77 -54.97 -5.47
N ASN A 290 23.07 -53.68 -5.67
CA ASN A 290 22.30 -52.72 -6.45
C ASN A 290 20.82 -52.61 -6.03
N LYS A 291 20.51 -52.92 -4.77
CA LYS A 291 19.16 -52.78 -4.20
C LYS A 291 19.03 -51.46 -3.42
N PRO A 292 17.81 -50.88 -3.34
CA PRO A 292 17.60 -49.65 -2.60
C PRO A 292 18.02 -49.81 -1.12
N PRO A 293 18.81 -48.87 -0.56
CA PRO A 293 19.29 -48.94 0.83
C PRO A 293 18.17 -49.05 1.86
N ARG A 294 17.01 -48.45 1.58
CA ARG A 294 15.80 -48.51 2.40
C ARG A 294 14.53 -48.23 1.57
N PRO A 295 13.33 -48.55 2.10
CA PRO A 295 12.07 -48.25 1.40
C PRO A 295 11.95 -46.77 1.04
N GLY A 296 11.51 -46.49 -0.19
CA GLY A 296 11.32 -45.14 -0.70
C GLY A 296 12.56 -44.50 -1.35
N CYS A 297 13.72 -45.16 -1.36
CA CYS A 297 14.88 -44.69 -2.12
C CYS A 297 14.67 -44.83 -3.64
N LEU A 298 15.02 -43.79 -4.39
CA LEU A 298 15.02 -43.78 -5.85
C LEU A 298 16.45 -43.77 -6.37
N MET A 299 16.73 -44.61 -7.37
CA MET A 299 18.01 -44.63 -8.05
C MET A 299 18.15 -43.39 -8.94
N VAL A 300 19.30 -42.75 -8.90
CA VAL A 300 19.61 -41.57 -9.69
C VAL A 300 20.91 -41.82 -10.44
N PHE A 301 20.85 -41.59 -11.74
CA PHE A 301 22.00 -41.64 -12.63
C PHE A 301 22.70 -40.30 -12.63
N THR A 302 24.00 -40.31 -12.36
CA THR A 302 24.86 -39.13 -12.43
C THR A 302 25.57 -39.06 -13.79
N PRO A 303 26.05 -37.87 -14.21
CA PRO A 303 26.65 -37.67 -15.53
C PRO A 303 27.92 -38.50 -15.78
N ASP A 304 28.57 -38.97 -14.73
CA ASP A 304 29.75 -39.85 -14.76
C ASP A 304 29.40 -41.34 -14.87
N ASN A 305 28.14 -41.67 -15.21
CA ASN A 305 27.61 -43.03 -15.28
C ASN A 305 27.71 -43.81 -13.95
N THR A 306 27.87 -43.12 -12.82
CA THR A 306 27.73 -43.74 -11.50
C THR A 306 26.27 -43.73 -11.05
N THR A 307 25.93 -44.61 -10.11
CA THR A 307 24.58 -44.72 -9.56
C THR A 307 24.59 -44.27 -8.10
N GLU A 308 23.73 -43.32 -7.77
CA GLU A 308 23.46 -42.90 -6.40
C GLU A 308 22.02 -43.21 -6.03
N TRP A 309 21.74 -43.26 -4.74
CA TRP A 309 20.37 -43.38 -4.22
C TRP A 309 19.92 -42.05 -3.61
N SER A 310 18.77 -41.53 -4.04
CA SER A 310 18.06 -40.44 -3.37
C SER A 310 17.04 -41.03 -2.41
N CYS A 311 17.32 -40.95 -1.11
CA CYS A 311 16.56 -41.61 -0.06
C CYS A 311 15.87 -40.61 0.87
N PRO A 312 14.59 -40.80 1.25
CA PRO A 312 13.93 -39.95 2.25
C PRO A 312 14.71 -39.97 3.57
N ILE A 313 15.06 -38.80 4.12
CA ILE A 313 15.65 -38.64 5.44
C ILE A 313 14.59 -39.07 6.48
N LYS A 314 15.01 -39.86 7.48
CA LYS A 314 14.14 -40.33 8.57
C LYS A 314 13.80 -39.21 9.53
#